data_AF-A0A836LH86-F1
#
_entry.id   AF-A0A836LH86-F1
#
_cell.length_a   1.000
_cell.length_b   1.000
_cell.length_c   1.000
_cell.angle_alpha   90.00
_cell.angle_beta   90.00
_cell.angle_gamma   90.00
#
_symmetry.space_group_name_H-M   'P 1'
#
loop_
_entity.id
_entity.type
_entity.pdbx_description
1 polymer ?
#
loop_
_entity_poly.entity_id
_entity_poly.type
_entity_poly.pdbx_seq_one_letter_code
_entity_poly.pdbx_strand_id
1 'polypeptide(L)'
;MKVELTMQYLDEWMLRWRKFQTESDWQIEKNRQWWRQANIITAGAVMGSLVMYTAGAATIRRQFGAPHFFDVGVDAKIKEAICDSMTSRWRYTPQGYGRLMVVGLPTFFVFAFGEHIQERRRLRAYVNQNTVFGEQARRLVQNGKIEEYLAVDIKASLPHNQKQLYA
;
A
#
# COMPACT_ATOMS: atom_id res chain seq x y z
N MET A 1 -13.41 -16.79 4.09
CA MET A 1 -12.33 -16.38 5.00
C MET A 1 -11.96 -14.93 4.68
N LYS A 2 -11.58 -14.10 5.67
CA LYS A 2 -11.09 -12.73 5.39
C LYS A 2 -9.78 -12.82 4.60
N VAL A 3 -9.57 -11.91 3.65
CA VAL A 3 -8.43 -11.96 2.72
C VAL A 3 -7.12 -11.87 3.50
N GLU A 4 -7.04 -10.94 4.44
CA GLU A 4 -5.85 -10.66 5.24
C GLU A 4 -5.50 -11.85 6.13
N LEU A 5 -6.50 -12.48 6.74
CA LEU A 5 -6.30 -13.70 7.55
C LEU A 5 -5.76 -14.85 6.67
N THR A 6 -6.31 -15.00 5.47
CA THR A 6 -5.85 -16.01 4.50
C THR A 6 -4.41 -15.76 4.09
N MET A 7 -4.07 -14.49 3.85
CA MET A 7 -2.72 -14.10 3.45
C MET A 7 -1.73 -14.21 4.61
N GLN A 8 -2.12 -13.99 5.87
CA GLN A 8 -1.24 -14.20 7.03
C GLN A 8 -0.77 -15.65 7.11
N TYR A 9 -1.69 -16.62 7.03
CA TYR A 9 -1.34 -18.04 7.04
C TYR A 9 -0.53 -18.44 5.80
N LEU A 10 -0.90 -17.92 4.63
CA LEU A 10 -0.15 -18.19 3.41
C LEU A 10 1.28 -17.64 3.50
N ASP A 11 1.46 -16.41 4.01
CA ASP A 11 2.76 -15.77 4.19
C ASP A 11 3.64 -16.55 5.20
N GLU A 12 3.07 -16.98 6.34
CA GLU A 12 3.77 -17.84 7.31
C GLU A 12 4.23 -19.16 6.67
N TRP A 13 3.36 -19.77 5.86
CA TRP A 13 3.68 -21.02 5.16
C TRP A 13 4.74 -20.81 4.08
N MET A 14 4.64 -19.72 3.30
CA MET A 14 5.61 -19.33 2.29
C MET A 14 6.99 -19.06 2.90
N LEU A 15 7.06 -18.43 4.07
CA LEU A 15 8.31 -18.21 4.80
C LEU A 15 8.95 -19.55 5.22
N ARG A 16 8.15 -20.48 5.75
CA ARG A 16 8.61 -21.81 6.15
C ARG A 16 9.12 -22.63 4.95
N TRP A 17 8.44 -22.52 3.82
CA TRP A 17 8.70 -23.31 2.61
C TRP A 17 9.32 -22.50 1.46
N ARG A 18 10.06 -21.45 1.78
CA ARG A 18 10.61 -20.47 0.82
C ARG A 18 11.39 -21.10 -0.34
N LYS A 19 11.99 -22.28 -0.15
CA LYS A 19 12.72 -23.02 -1.18
C LYS A 19 11.89 -23.41 -2.41
N PHE A 20 10.55 -23.42 -2.29
CA PHE A 20 9.62 -23.70 -3.39
C PHE A 20 9.12 -22.43 -4.09
N GLN A 21 9.65 -21.25 -3.72
CA GLN A 21 9.31 -20.00 -4.38
C GLN A 21 9.82 -19.98 -5.81
N THR A 22 8.89 -19.74 -6.75
CA THR A 22 9.24 -19.53 -8.16
C THR A 22 9.45 -18.06 -8.47
N GLU A 23 10.08 -17.77 -9.61
CA GLU A 23 10.26 -16.38 -10.08
C GLU A 23 8.92 -15.67 -10.27
N SER A 24 7.88 -16.37 -10.73
CA SER A 24 6.55 -15.79 -10.88
C SER A 24 5.91 -15.45 -9.53
N ASP A 25 6.12 -16.27 -8.48
CA ASP A 25 5.70 -15.93 -7.11
C ASP A 25 6.44 -14.69 -6.58
N TRP A 26 7.73 -14.53 -6.93
CA TRP A 26 8.53 -13.36 -6.57
C TRP A 26 8.04 -12.08 -7.24
N GLN A 27 7.68 -12.14 -8.52
CA GLN A 27 7.14 -10.96 -9.24
C GLN A 27 5.81 -10.48 -8.63
N ILE A 28 4.98 -11.38 -8.09
CA ILE A 28 3.76 -11.01 -7.37
C ILE A 28 4.10 -10.20 -6.11
N GLU A 29 5.05 -10.68 -5.29
CA GLU A 29 5.47 -9.94 -4.08
C GLU A 29 6.14 -8.61 -4.41
N LYS A 30 6.97 -8.58 -5.46
CA LYS A 30 7.60 -7.33 -5.94
C LYS A 30 6.55 -6.30 -6.37
N ASN A 31 5.54 -6.73 -7.13
CA ASN A 31 4.44 -5.87 -7.53
C ASN A 31 3.66 -5.36 -6.29
N ARG A 32 3.42 -6.22 -5.29
CA ARG A 32 2.79 -5.81 -4.03
C ARG A 32 3.63 -4.78 -3.26
N GLN A 33 4.96 -4.93 -3.20
CA GLN A 33 5.84 -3.95 -2.56
C GLN A 33 5.77 -2.58 -3.26
N TRP A 34 5.75 -2.58 -4.59
CA TRP A 34 5.58 -1.35 -5.37
C TRP A 34 4.25 -0.67 -5.07
N TRP A 35 3.15 -1.42 -5.04
CA TRP A 35 1.83 -0.88 -4.69
C TRP A 35 1.76 -0.37 -3.25
N ARG A 36 2.45 -1.00 -2.30
CA ARG A 36 2.53 -0.50 -0.93
C ARG A 36 3.23 0.86 -0.86
N GLN A 37 4.33 1.04 -1.60
CA GLN A 37 4.99 2.34 -1.70
C GLN A 37 4.07 3.38 -2.36
N ALA A 38 3.36 3.01 -3.43
CA ALA A 38 2.41 3.89 -4.10
C ALA A 38 1.25 4.30 -3.16
N ASN A 39 0.73 3.39 -2.34
CA ASN A 39 -0.30 3.67 -1.34
C ASN A 39 0.20 4.64 -0.26
N ILE A 40 1.44 4.47 0.22
CA ILE A 40 2.07 5.40 1.18
C ILE A 40 2.20 6.80 0.57
N ILE A 41 2.68 6.90 -0.68
CA ILE A 41 2.80 8.19 -1.38
C ILE A 41 1.44 8.84 -1.55
N THR A 42 0.43 8.07 -1.96
CA THR A 42 -0.93 8.57 -2.16
C THR A 42 -1.54 9.06 -0.85
N ALA A 43 -1.41 8.30 0.24
CA ALA A 43 -1.88 8.69 1.56
C ALA A 43 -1.13 9.94 2.07
N GLY A 44 0.18 10.02 1.83
CA GLY A 44 0.99 11.20 2.15
C GLY A 44 0.55 12.45 1.38
N ALA A 45 0.21 12.32 0.10
CA ALA A 45 -0.32 13.42 -0.71
C ALA A 45 -1.71 13.88 -0.21
N VAL A 46 -2.57 12.95 0.17
CA VAL A 46 -3.87 13.27 0.81
C VAL A 46 -3.66 13.98 2.13
N MET A 47 -2.74 13.49 2.98
CA MET A 47 -2.41 14.12 4.24
C MET A 47 -1.89 15.55 4.02
N GLY A 48 -0.91 15.73 3.13
CA GLY A 48 -0.33 17.04 2.82
C GLY A 48 -1.36 18.03 2.29
N SER A 49 -2.22 17.60 1.36
CA SER A 49 -3.27 18.45 0.81
C SER A 49 -4.33 18.84 1.86
N LEU A 50 -4.75 17.93 2.73
CA LEU A 50 -5.69 18.22 3.82
C LEU A 50 -5.07 19.11 4.91
N VAL A 51 -3.79 18.90 5.25
CA VAL A 51 -3.04 19.76 6.18
C VAL A 51 -2.99 21.19 5.64
N MET A 52 -2.69 21.35 4.35
CA MET A 52 -2.66 22.64 3.67
C MET A 52 -4.05 23.29 3.59
N TYR A 53 -5.09 22.51 3.25
CA TYR A 53 -6.45 22.99 3.14
C TYR A 53 -7.02 23.48 4.48
N THR A 54 -6.69 22.78 5.58
CA THR A 54 -7.14 23.09 6.94
C THR A 54 -6.25 24.10 7.68
N ALA A 55 -5.10 24.46 7.12
CA ALA A 55 -4.19 25.41 7.73
C ALA A 55 -4.77 26.84 7.71
N GLY A 56 -4.58 27.56 8.82
CA GLY A 56 -4.94 28.98 8.90
C GLY A 56 -4.16 29.81 7.88
N ALA A 57 -4.79 30.88 7.37
CA ALA A 57 -4.17 31.76 6.38
C ALA A 57 -2.82 32.33 6.85
N ALA A 58 -2.68 32.62 8.15
CA ALA A 58 -1.42 33.07 8.74
C ALA A 58 -0.31 32.02 8.65
N THR A 59 -0.61 30.73 8.84
CA THR A 59 0.36 29.64 8.72
C THR A 59 0.82 29.48 7.27
N ILE A 60 -0.10 29.58 6.31
CA ILE A 60 0.22 29.49 4.89
C ILE A 60 1.09 30.67 4.45
N ARG A 61 0.73 31.90 4.84
CA ARG A 61 1.55 33.08 4.56
C ARG A 61 2.94 33.02 5.21
N ARG A 62 3.06 32.35 6.36
CA ARG A 62 4.38 32.10 6.99
C ARG A 62 5.22 31.06 6.29
N GLN A 63 4.63 30.10 5.58
CA GLN A 63 5.37 29.03 4.89
C GLN A 63 5.63 29.36 3.41
N PHE A 64 4.73 30.10 2.78
CA PHE A 64 4.72 30.36 1.33
C PHE A 64 4.67 31.85 0.98
N GLY A 65 4.56 32.77 1.95
CA GLY A 65 4.63 34.21 1.69
C GLY A 65 6.07 34.72 1.67
N ALA A 66 6.33 35.78 0.91
CA ALA A 66 7.63 36.44 0.91
C ALA A 66 7.89 37.20 2.23
N PRO A 67 9.16 37.38 2.67
CA PRO A 67 10.40 36.95 2.02
C PRO A 67 11.06 35.77 2.76
N HIS A 68 11.14 34.60 2.13
CA HIS A 68 12.04 33.53 2.60
C HIS A 68 13.42 33.68 1.94
N PHE A 69 14.48 33.28 2.66
CA PHE A 69 15.89 33.42 2.24
C PHE A 69 16.23 32.77 0.87
N PHE A 70 15.35 31.93 0.31
CA PHE A 70 15.56 31.17 -0.93
C PHE A 70 14.56 31.49 -2.05
N ASP A 71 13.78 32.57 -1.95
CA ASP A 71 12.79 32.93 -2.97
C ASP A 71 13.46 33.56 -4.22
N VAL A 72 14.04 32.72 -5.10
CA VAL A 72 14.67 33.16 -6.36
C VAL A 72 13.95 32.52 -7.56
N GLY A 73 13.51 33.35 -8.51
CA GLY A 73 13.01 32.89 -9.81
C GLY A 73 11.65 32.17 -9.78
N VAL A 74 11.59 30.95 -10.32
CA VAL A 74 10.35 30.16 -10.49
C VAL A 74 9.74 29.74 -9.14
N ASP A 75 10.58 29.52 -8.13
CA ASP A 75 10.15 29.11 -6.78
C ASP A 75 9.28 30.18 -6.10
N ALA A 76 9.65 31.46 -6.25
CA ALA A 76 8.87 32.59 -5.71
C ALA A 76 7.45 32.63 -6.31
N LYS A 77 7.33 32.43 -7.64
CA LYS A 77 6.02 32.43 -8.33
C LYS A 77 5.13 31.26 -7.89
N ILE A 78 5.72 30.09 -7.65
CA ILE A 78 4.97 28.91 -7.19
C ILE A 78 4.45 29.16 -5.77
N LYS A 79 5.30 29.68 -4.88
CA LYS A 79 4.92 29.98 -3.50
C LYS A 79 3.83 31.05 -3.42
N GLU A 80 3.95 32.11 -4.21
CA GLU A 80 2.94 33.16 -4.33
C GLU A 80 1.60 32.61 -4.84
N ALA A 81 1.62 31.80 -5.91
CA ALA A 81 0.42 31.15 -6.43
C ALA A 81 -0.25 30.21 -5.40
N ILE A 82 0.53 29.45 -4.63
CA ILE A 82 0.01 28.60 -3.55
C ILE A 82 -0.63 29.46 -2.45
N CYS A 83 0.04 30.53 -2.04
CA CYS A 83 -0.45 31.44 -1.02
C CYS A 83 -1.76 32.10 -1.45
N ASP A 84 -1.85 32.60 -2.68
CA ASP A 84 -3.03 33.26 -3.23
C ASP A 84 -4.18 32.27 -3.40
N SER A 85 -3.93 31.12 -4.01
CA SER A 85 -4.94 30.07 -4.20
C SER A 85 -5.55 29.65 -2.86
N MET A 86 -4.71 29.43 -1.85
CA MET A 86 -5.17 29.01 -0.53
C MET A 86 -5.77 30.17 0.29
N THR A 87 -5.41 31.43 0.08
CA THR A 87 -5.95 32.54 0.89
C THR A 87 -7.06 33.34 0.21
N SER A 88 -7.36 33.07 -1.07
CA SER A 88 -8.40 33.75 -1.85
C SER A 88 -9.84 33.54 -1.37
N ARG A 89 -10.12 32.47 -0.62
CA ARG A 89 -11.48 32.10 -0.19
C ARG A 89 -11.51 31.70 1.27
N TRP A 90 -12.69 31.85 1.87
CA TRP A 90 -12.99 31.31 3.19
C TRP A 90 -12.88 29.79 3.16
N ARG A 91 -12.10 29.23 4.10
CA ARG A 91 -11.87 27.78 4.22
C ARG A 91 -12.14 27.32 5.63
N TYR A 92 -12.49 26.05 5.76
CA TYR A 92 -12.67 25.42 7.05
C TYR A 92 -11.31 25.16 7.70
N THR A 93 -11.00 25.89 8.78
CA THR A 93 -9.72 25.80 9.50
C THR A 93 -9.93 25.31 10.93
N PRO A 94 -10.23 24.01 11.14
CA PRO A 94 -10.44 23.44 12.45
C PRO A 94 -9.14 23.46 13.28
N GLN A 95 -9.27 23.59 14.59
CA GLN A 95 -8.15 23.55 15.54
C GLN A 95 -8.25 22.32 16.46
N GLY A 96 -7.13 21.89 17.03
CA GLY A 96 -7.07 20.76 17.97
C GLY A 96 -7.53 19.43 17.39
N TYR A 97 -8.25 18.63 18.18
CA TYR A 97 -8.70 17.28 17.81
C TYR A 97 -9.59 17.24 16.55
N GLY A 98 -10.34 18.32 16.25
CA GLY A 98 -11.14 18.40 15.04
C GLY A 98 -10.29 18.33 13.77
N ARG A 99 -9.10 18.93 13.78
CA ARG A 99 -8.16 18.88 12.65
C ARG A 99 -7.58 17.48 12.47
N LEU A 100 -7.29 16.78 13.56
CA LEU A 100 -6.81 15.40 13.52
C LEU A 100 -7.82 14.46 12.87
N MET A 101 -9.13 14.65 13.13
CA MET A 101 -10.16 13.83 12.47
C MET A 101 -10.26 14.14 10.97
N VAL A 102 -10.25 15.42 10.59
CA VAL A 102 -10.41 15.86 9.19
C VAL A 102 -9.22 15.46 8.33
N VAL A 103 -8.00 15.49 8.88
CA VAL A 103 -6.79 15.06 8.16
C VAL A 103 -6.59 13.55 8.29
N GLY A 104 -6.63 13.05 9.52
CA GLY A 104 -6.21 11.69 9.85
C GLY A 104 -7.17 10.61 9.34
N LEU A 105 -8.49 10.79 9.47
CA LEU A 105 -9.44 9.77 9.04
C LEU A 105 -9.39 9.55 7.52
N PRO A 106 -9.46 10.59 6.66
CA PRO A 106 -9.36 10.37 5.21
C PRO A 106 -8.02 9.77 4.79
N THR A 107 -6.91 10.23 5.37
CA THR A 107 -5.58 9.66 5.10
C THR A 107 -5.53 8.18 5.48
N PHE A 108 -6.03 7.81 6.65
CA PHE A 108 -6.09 6.42 7.09
C PHE A 108 -6.95 5.56 6.18
N PHE A 109 -8.15 6.03 5.81
CA PHE A 109 -9.04 5.30 4.92
C PHE A 109 -8.42 5.07 3.54
N VAL A 110 -7.82 6.10 2.94
CA VAL A 110 -7.14 5.97 1.64
C VAL A 110 -6.05 4.90 1.71
N PHE A 111 -5.25 4.89 2.78
CA PHE A 111 -4.21 3.88 2.97
C PHE A 111 -4.81 2.48 3.20
N ALA A 112 -5.73 2.34 4.16
CA ALA A 112 -6.31 1.06 4.55
C ALA A 112 -7.10 0.40 3.41
N PHE A 113 -7.92 1.16 2.69
CA PHE A 113 -8.63 0.64 1.52
C PHE A 113 -7.66 0.28 0.39
N GLY A 114 -6.62 1.08 0.18
CA GLY A 114 -5.55 0.79 -0.76
C GLY A 114 -4.89 -0.56 -0.46
N GLU A 115 -4.43 -0.78 0.78
CA GLU A 115 -3.80 -2.04 1.19
C GLU A 115 -4.77 -3.23 1.05
N HIS A 116 -6.02 -3.09 1.50
CA HIS A 116 -7.02 -4.16 1.39
C HIS A 116 -7.25 -4.61 -0.06
N ILE A 117 -7.41 -3.64 -0.98
CA ILE A 117 -7.60 -3.93 -2.40
C ILE A 117 -6.38 -4.66 -2.97
N GLN A 118 -5.17 -4.26 -2.58
CA GLN A 118 -3.93 -4.87 -3.08
C GLN A 118 -3.70 -6.26 -2.51
N GLU A 119 -4.01 -6.52 -1.24
CA GLU A 119 -3.96 -7.88 -0.69
C GLU A 119 -4.94 -8.81 -1.39
N ARG A 120 -6.13 -8.32 -1.73
CA ARG A 120 -7.11 -9.09 -2.52
C ARG A 120 -6.61 -9.39 -3.93
N ARG A 121 -5.90 -8.46 -4.57
CA ARG A 121 -5.26 -8.68 -5.87
C ARG A 121 -4.11 -9.70 -5.77
N ARG A 122 -3.29 -9.62 -4.72
CA ARG A 122 -2.21 -10.56 -4.43
C ARG A 122 -2.74 -11.99 -4.27
N LEU A 123 -3.77 -12.17 -3.43
CA LEU A 123 -4.38 -13.49 -3.24
C LEU A 123 -4.94 -14.06 -4.55
N ARG A 124 -5.62 -13.24 -5.36
CA ARG A 124 -6.13 -13.67 -6.68
C ARG A 124 -5.00 -14.09 -7.63
N ALA A 125 -3.89 -13.37 -7.61
CA ALA A 125 -2.73 -13.72 -8.42
C ALA A 125 -2.17 -15.10 -8.03
N TYR A 126 -2.02 -15.36 -6.72
CA TYR A 126 -1.60 -16.68 -6.23
C TYR A 126 -2.59 -17.80 -6.58
N VAL A 127 -3.89 -17.56 -6.41
CA VAL A 127 -4.93 -18.55 -6.75
C VAL A 127 -4.88 -18.96 -8.22
N ASN A 128 -4.57 -18.03 -9.12
CA ASN A 128 -4.48 -18.29 -10.56
C ASN A 128 -3.16 -18.96 -10.98
N GLN A 129 -2.22 -19.16 -10.06
CA GLN A 129 -0.89 -19.65 -10.37
C GLN A 129 -0.79 -21.16 -10.17
N ASN A 130 -0.08 -21.83 -11.09
CA ASN A 130 0.18 -23.27 -11.02
C ASN A 130 1.50 -23.57 -10.30
N THR A 131 1.66 -23.00 -9.09
CA THR A 131 2.83 -23.18 -8.22
C THR A 131 2.42 -23.86 -6.92
N VAL A 132 3.41 -24.32 -6.13
CA VAL A 132 3.18 -24.90 -4.81
C VAL A 132 2.40 -23.93 -3.91
N PHE A 133 2.76 -22.64 -3.96
CA PHE A 133 2.05 -21.58 -3.23
C PHE A 133 0.66 -21.30 -3.79
N GLY A 134 0.48 -21.33 -5.11
CA GLY A 134 -0.85 -21.15 -5.71
C GLY A 134 -1.83 -22.28 -5.39
N GLU A 135 -1.35 -23.53 -5.35
CA GLU A 135 -2.13 -24.68 -4.87
C GLU A 135 -2.52 -24.53 -3.39
N GLN A 136 -1.58 -24.13 -2.53
CA GLN A 136 -1.87 -23.87 -1.12
C GLN A 136 -2.89 -22.73 -0.96
N ALA A 137 -2.76 -21.65 -1.72
CA ALA A 137 -3.72 -20.54 -1.74
C ALA A 137 -5.11 -21.00 -2.18
N ARG A 138 -5.22 -21.82 -3.25
CA ARG A 138 -6.48 -22.40 -3.72
C ARG A 138 -7.15 -23.25 -2.65
N ARG A 139 -6.38 -24.11 -1.97
CA ARG A 139 -6.89 -24.97 -0.90
C ARG A 139 -7.35 -24.17 0.31
N LEU A 140 -6.61 -23.14 0.73
CA LEU A 140 -7.02 -22.26 1.82
C LEU A 140 -8.33 -21.52 1.51
N VAL A 141 -8.52 -21.08 0.26
CA VAL A 141 -9.76 -20.42 -0.19
C VAL A 141 -10.93 -21.40 -0.25
N GLN A 142 -10.72 -22.63 -0.70
CA GLN A 142 -11.76 -23.65 -0.87
C GLN A 142 -12.18 -24.33 0.44
N ASN A 143 -11.21 -24.79 1.24
CA ASN A 143 -11.47 -25.60 2.43
C ASN A 143 -11.72 -24.74 3.68
N GLY A 144 -11.23 -23.49 3.71
CA GLY A 144 -11.38 -22.58 4.85
C GLY A 144 -10.74 -23.08 6.15
N LYS A 145 -10.02 -24.21 6.12
CA LYS A 145 -9.29 -24.79 7.23
C LYS A 145 -7.80 -24.55 7.03
N ILE A 146 -7.13 -24.17 8.12
CA ILE A 146 -5.68 -23.97 8.19
C ILE A 146 -5.08 -25.33 8.53
N GLU A 147 -5.01 -26.22 7.56
CA GLU A 147 -4.30 -27.49 7.70
C GLU A 147 -2.87 -27.28 7.17
N GLU A 148 -1.87 -27.51 8.00
CA GLU A 148 -0.46 -27.45 7.61
C GLU A 148 -0.12 -28.64 6.71
N TYR A 149 -0.22 -28.46 5.40
CA TYR A 149 0.23 -29.47 4.45
C TYR A 149 1.74 -29.35 4.21
N LEU A 150 2.40 -30.49 4.02
CA LEU A 150 3.77 -30.57 3.56
C LEU A 150 3.83 -30.17 2.09
N ALA A 151 4.75 -29.28 1.72
CA ALA A 151 4.93 -28.83 0.35
C ALA A 151 5.24 -29.98 -0.65
N VAL A 152 5.75 -31.11 -0.16
CA VAL A 152 6.10 -32.30 -0.96
C VAL A 152 4.86 -33.06 -1.45
N ASP A 153 3.73 -32.97 -0.75
CA ASP A 153 2.47 -33.64 -1.12
C ASP A 153 1.65 -32.85 -2.16
N ILE A 154 2.12 -31.66 -2.53
CA ILE A 154 1.44 -30.77 -3.47
C ILE A 154 1.89 -31.13 -4.89
N LYS A 155 1.00 -31.72 -5.69
CA LYS A 155 1.18 -31.96 -7.14
C LYS A 155 1.16 -30.65 -7.94
N ALA A 156 2.07 -29.72 -7.64
CA ALA A 156 2.26 -28.53 -8.45
C ALA A 156 3.31 -28.80 -9.54
N SER A 157 3.14 -28.19 -10.71
CA SER A 157 4.15 -28.21 -11.76
C SER A 157 5.37 -27.39 -11.32
N LEU A 158 6.37 -28.03 -10.71
CA LEU A 158 7.69 -27.43 -10.59
C LEU A 158 8.28 -27.22 -12.00
N PRO A 159 8.95 -26.09 -12.27
CA PRO A 159 9.65 -25.89 -13.54
C PRO A 159 10.71 -27.00 -13.72
N HIS A 160 10.91 -27.45 -14.96
CA HIS A 160 11.60 -28.71 -15.27
C HIS A 160 13.03 -28.78 -14.69
N ASN A 161 13.71 -27.63 -14.62
CA ASN A 161 15.03 -27.45 -14.02
C ASN A 161 15.08 -27.61 -12.48
N GLN A 162 13.94 -27.51 -11.79
CA GLN A 162 13.85 -27.66 -10.33
C GLN A 162 13.29 -29.02 -9.90
N LYS A 163 12.71 -29.80 -10.82
CA LYS A 163 12.18 -31.15 -10.53
C LYS A 163 13.26 -32.14 -10.09
N GLN A 164 14.48 -32.01 -10.61
CA GLN A 164 15.58 -32.93 -10.30
C GLN A 164 16.15 -32.77 -8.88
N LEU A 165 15.93 -31.62 -8.24
CA LEU A 165 16.44 -31.35 -6.88
C LEU A 165 15.54 -31.92 -5.76
N TYR A 166 14.36 -32.41 -6.11
CA TYR A 166 13.34 -32.87 -5.15
C TYR A 166 12.78 -34.27 -5.49
N ALA A 167 13.45 -35.00 -6.39
CA ALA A 167 13.16 -36.41 -6.71
C ALA A 167 13.92 -37.35 -5.76
#